data_AF-A0A915ETR3-F1
#
_entry.id   AF-A0A915ETR3-F1
#
_cell.length_a   1.000
_cell.length_b   1.000
_cell.length_c   1.000
_cell.angle_alpha   90.00
_cell.angle_beta   90.00
_cell.angle_gamma   90.00
#
_symmetry.space_group_name_H-M   'P 1'
#
loop_
_entity.id
_entity.type
_entity.pdbx_description
1 polymer ?
#
loop_
_entity_poly.entity_id
_entity_poly.type
_entity_poly.pdbx_seq_one_letter_code
_entity_poly.pdbx_strand_id
1 'polypeptide(L)'
;MAFPKQKSCDLVDFSIELLQQQQKMIHRNQHRHSQSQQRRNSSTFSPLNGRSLAMVLLPLVFLTYMVSPTEALTCYETVNGKTTIKQNDTWLYCSLVPATMVRDDKINGTRFGLGPDNDGVEAYKAAFGMNESQYRVLTVCIYERYDFSRFLGLKPDTAVEFAFRCVCNYDLCNSEGTFYPFLKTLNEESYVVKN
;
A
#
# COMPACT_ATOMS: atom_id res chain seq x y z
N MET A 1 -31.54 -24.81 3.82
CA MET A 1 -30.93 -24.12 4.98
C MET A 1 -30.64 -22.70 4.55
N ALA A 2 -31.30 -21.71 5.16
CA ALA A 2 -31.21 -20.30 4.78
C ALA A 2 -30.17 -19.60 5.67
N PHE A 3 -29.18 -18.96 5.06
CA PHE A 3 -28.24 -18.07 5.75
C PHE A 3 -28.78 -16.62 5.74
N PRO A 4 -28.57 -15.85 6.81
CA PRO A 4 -29.13 -14.52 6.95
C PRO A 4 -28.42 -13.52 6.01
N LYS A 5 -29.20 -12.60 5.42
CA LYS A 5 -28.69 -11.42 4.71
C LYS A 5 -28.02 -10.48 5.71
N GLN A 6 -26.69 -10.41 5.70
CA GLN A 6 -25.91 -9.45 6.45
C GLN A 6 -25.93 -8.09 5.74
N LYS A 7 -26.30 -7.04 6.49
CA LYS A 7 -26.38 -5.63 6.07
C LYS A 7 -24.99 -5.11 5.69
N SER A 8 -24.82 -4.67 4.44
CA SER A 8 -23.56 -4.15 3.87
C SER A 8 -23.72 -2.71 3.36
N CYS A 9 -24.43 -1.86 4.10
CA CYS A 9 -24.67 -0.46 3.71
C CYS A 9 -24.24 0.58 4.76
N ASP A 10 -23.97 0.19 6.02
CA ASP A 10 -23.74 1.17 7.09
C ASP A 10 -22.28 1.67 7.18
N LEU A 11 -21.32 1.01 6.50
CA LEU A 11 -19.88 1.36 6.54
C LEU A 11 -19.48 2.48 5.53
N VAL A 12 -20.27 2.65 4.47
CA VAL A 12 -19.99 3.65 3.43
C VAL A 12 -20.38 5.05 3.91
N ASP A 13 -21.51 5.18 4.60
CA ASP A 13 -22.00 6.47 5.10
C ASP A 13 -21.08 7.06 6.18
N PHE A 14 -20.53 6.23 7.08
CA PHE A 14 -19.58 6.70 8.09
C PHE A 14 -18.27 7.21 7.47
N SER A 15 -17.84 6.61 6.36
CA SER A 15 -16.61 7.00 5.66
C SER A 15 -16.75 8.35 4.95
N ILE A 16 -17.95 8.67 4.45
CA ILE A 16 -18.24 9.95 3.78
C ILE A 16 -18.30 11.10 4.80
N GLU A 17 -18.92 10.90 5.97
CA GLU A 17 -18.97 11.92 7.01
C GLU A 17 -17.59 12.26 7.57
N LEU A 18 -16.71 11.27 7.72
CA LEU A 18 -15.34 11.47 8.20
C LEU A 18 -14.48 12.27 7.20
N LEU A 19 -14.64 12.00 5.90
CA LEU A 19 -13.96 12.76 4.84
C LEU A 19 -14.43 14.22 4.78
N GLN A 20 -15.73 14.47 4.96
CA GLN A 20 -16.27 15.83 5.00
C GLN A 20 -15.78 16.62 6.23
N GLN A 21 -15.63 15.96 7.39
CA GLN A 21 -15.08 16.62 8.58
C GLN A 21 -13.59 16.99 8.41
N GLN A 22 -12.78 16.12 7.80
CA GLN A 22 -11.36 16.41 7.55
C GLN A 22 -11.16 17.59 6.59
N GLN A 23 -11.93 17.66 5.50
CA GLN A 23 -11.84 18.76 4.53
C GLN A 23 -12.18 20.12 5.18
N LYS A 24 -13.16 20.14 6.09
CA LYS A 24 -13.58 21.36 6.79
C LYS A 24 -12.52 21.89 7.78
N MET A 25 -11.70 21.02 8.37
CA MET A 25 -10.56 21.43 9.21
C MET A 25 -9.40 22.00 8.40
N ILE A 26 -9.09 21.40 7.24
CA ILE A 26 -7.98 21.86 6.37
C ILE A 26 -8.27 23.28 5.85
N HIS A 27 -9.50 23.55 5.42
CA HIS A 27 -9.89 24.89 4.95
C HIS A 27 -9.83 25.97 6.03
N ARG A 28 -10.13 25.63 7.30
CA ARG A 28 -10.03 26.57 8.43
C ARG A 28 -8.59 26.93 8.78
N ASN A 29 -7.64 26.00 8.62
CA ASN A 29 -6.22 26.26 8.90
C ASN A 29 -5.56 27.10 7.81
N GLN A 30 -5.92 26.92 6.54
CA GLN A 30 -5.41 27.78 5.46
C GLN A 30 -5.84 29.24 5.63
N HIS A 31 -7.09 29.48 6.04
CA HIS A 31 -7.59 30.85 6.24
C HIS A 31 -6.91 31.58 7.41
N ARG A 32 -6.44 30.85 8.44
CA ARG A 32 -5.67 31.42 9.56
C ARG A 32 -4.25 31.80 9.15
N HIS A 33 -3.61 31.06 8.25
CA HIS A 33 -2.26 31.39 7.80
C HIS A 33 -2.21 32.60 6.87
N SER A 34 -3.19 32.77 5.98
CA SER A 34 -3.21 33.91 5.05
C SER A 34 -3.42 35.27 5.74
N GLN A 35 -4.13 35.33 6.87
CA GLN A 35 -4.30 36.60 7.62
C GLN A 35 -3.07 36.99 8.45
N SER A 36 -2.18 36.05 8.76
CA SER A 36 -0.95 36.33 9.53
C SER A 36 0.17 36.94 8.69
N GLN A 37 0.14 36.80 7.36
CA GLN A 37 1.18 37.30 6.46
C GLN A 37 0.95 38.74 5.95
N GLN A 38 -0.22 39.34 6.18
CA GLN A 38 -0.55 40.65 5.61
C GLN A 38 -0.19 41.85 6.52
N ARG A 39 0.55 41.65 7.61
CA ARG A 39 0.91 42.71 8.59
C ARG A 39 2.39 43.09 8.69
N ARG A 40 3.26 42.60 7.81
CA ARG A 40 4.68 43.01 7.78
C ARG A 40 5.14 43.22 6.35
N ASN A 41 4.95 44.43 5.81
CA ASN A 41 5.70 44.90 4.66
C ASN A 41 5.82 46.43 4.73
N SER A 42 6.79 46.87 5.51
CA SER A 42 7.35 48.22 5.42
C SER A 42 8.77 48.17 5.97
N SER A 43 9.73 47.80 5.14
CA SER A 43 11.14 48.06 5.39
C SER A 43 11.87 48.23 4.05
N THR A 44 12.05 49.51 3.74
CA THR A 44 13.20 50.15 3.11
C THR A 44 14.30 49.22 2.59
N PHE A 45 14.46 49.26 1.27
CA PHE A 45 15.53 48.63 0.52
C PHE A 45 16.83 49.42 0.71
N SER A 46 17.85 48.80 1.30
CA SER A 46 19.21 49.34 1.41
C SER A 46 20.12 48.69 0.35
N PRO A 47 21.12 49.41 -0.19
CA PRO A 47 21.96 48.90 -1.27
C PRO A 47 22.95 47.84 -0.77
N LEU A 48 23.15 46.81 -1.61
CA LEU A 48 23.98 45.64 -1.38
C LEU A 48 25.47 45.98 -1.29
N ASN A 49 26.07 45.65 -0.14
CA ASN A 49 27.52 45.45 0.01
C ASN A 49 27.84 43.95 -0.13
N GLY A 50 28.83 43.62 -0.96
CA GLY A 50 29.20 42.28 -1.46
C GLY A 50 29.72 41.24 -0.45
N ARG A 51 29.26 41.28 0.82
CA ARG A 51 29.58 40.28 1.87
C ARG A 51 28.40 39.34 2.21
N SER A 52 27.22 39.51 1.60
CA SER A 52 25.98 38.80 2.00
C SER A 52 25.64 37.52 1.22
N LEU A 53 26.41 37.12 0.22
CA LEU A 53 26.11 35.89 -0.54
C LEU A 53 26.32 34.60 0.29
N ALA A 54 27.27 34.61 1.23
CA ALA A 54 27.57 33.45 2.06
C ALA A 54 26.46 33.11 3.08
N MET A 55 25.69 34.10 3.52
CA MET A 55 24.68 33.92 4.58
C MET A 55 23.37 33.28 4.06
N VAL A 56 23.10 33.38 2.75
CA VAL A 56 21.90 32.81 2.10
C VAL A 56 22.17 31.40 1.55
N LEU A 57 23.41 31.09 1.17
CA LEU A 57 23.78 29.77 0.62
C LEU A 57 23.80 28.66 1.69
N LEU A 58 24.17 28.98 2.93
CA LEU A 58 24.27 28.01 4.03
C LEU A 58 22.93 27.31 4.39
N PRO A 59 21.79 28.02 4.56
CA PRO A 59 20.51 27.37 4.86
C PRO A 59 19.94 26.57 3.68
N LEU A 60 20.26 26.95 2.43
CA LEU A 60 19.84 26.23 1.22
C LEU A 60 20.50 24.85 1.11
N VAL A 61 21.79 24.76 1.42
CA VAL A 61 22.53 23.48 1.49
C VAL A 61 22.01 22.59 2.62
N PHE A 62 21.62 23.19 3.75
CA PHE A 62 21.02 22.46 4.87
C PHE A 62 19.63 21.92 4.52
N LEU A 63 18.83 22.67 3.76
CA LEU A 63 17.49 22.24 3.32
C LEU A 63 17.55 21.05 2.35
N THR A 64 18.54 21.02 1.46
CA THR A 64 18.75 19.87 0.54
C THR A 64 19.23 18.61 1.25
N TYR A 65 19.92 18.74 2.39
CA TYR A 65 20.37 17.60 3.20
C TYR A 65 19.23 16.93 4.00
N MET A 66 18.11 17.64 4.21
CA MET A 66 16.97 17.15 4.99
C MET A 66 15.95 16.36 4.16
N VAL A 67 16.08 16.33 2.83
CA VAL A 67 15.25 15.48 1.98
C VAL A 67 15.89 14.10 1.95
N SER A 68 15.51 13.24 2.90
CA SER A 68 15.87 11.83 2.85
C SER A 68 15.44 11.25 1.50
N PRO A 69 16.29 10.49 0.80
CA PRO A 69 15.84 9.79 -0.39
C PRO A 69 14.68 8.87 0.00
N THR A 70 13.54 9.02 -0.66
CA THR A 70 12.50 8.00 -0.62
C THR A 70 13.08 6.79 -1.32
N GLU A 71 13.57 5.82 -0.56
CA GLU A 71 14.06 4.57 -1.13
C GLU A 71 12.91 3.90 -1.86
N ALA A 72 13.05 3.77 -3.17
CA ALA A 72 12.08 3.09 -4.00
C ALA A 72 12.10 1.60 -3.66
N LEU A 73 10.91 1.03 -3.47
CA LEU A 73 10.75 -0.37 -3.08
C LEU A 73 11.25 -1.30 -4.19
N THR A 74 12.01 -2.33 -3.79
CA THR A 74 12.56 -3.33 -4.70
C THR A 74 11.82 -4.66 -4.52
N CYS A 75 11.25 -5.20 -5.61
CA CYS A 75 10.47 -6.44 -5.59
C CYS A 75 10.99 -7.46 -6.61
N TYR A 76 10.69 -8.74 -6.39
CA TYR A 76 10.75 -9.74 -7.44
C TYR A 76 9.57 -9.60 -8.40
N GLU A 77 9.83 -9.72 -9.70
CA GLU A 77 8.89 -9.57 -10.80
C GLU A 77 8.97 -10.77 -11.74
N THR A 78 7.86 -11.47 -11.94
CA THR A 78 7.77 -12.63 -12.84
C THR A 78 7.13 -12.22 -14.15
N VAL A 79 7.94 -12.12 -15.20
CA VAL A 79 7.47 -11.81 -16.57
C VAL A 79 7.83 -12.99 -17.47
N ASN A 80 6.82 -13.57 -18.13
CA ASN A 80 6.99 -14.73 -19.02
C ASN A 80 7.72 -15.92 -18.35
N GLY A 81 7.39 -16.19 -17.08
CA GLY A 81 8.01 -17.26 -16.29
C GLY A 81 9.44 -16.96 -15.79
N LYS A 82 10.06 -15.85 -16.19
CA LYS A 82 11.36 -15.41 -15.70
C LYS A 82 11.19 -14.45 -14.54
N THR A 83 11.84 -14.74 -13.41
CA THR A 83 11.87 -13.84 -12.26
C THR A 83 13.07 -12.90 -12.36
N THR A 84 12.83 -11.60 -12.18
CA THR A 84 13.84 -10.54 -12.16
C THR A 84 13.63 -9.63 -10.96
N ILE A 85 14.66 -8.89 -10.55
CA ILE A 85 14.53 -7.86 -9.52
C ILE A 85 14.21 -6.55 -10.22
N LYS A 86 13.17 -5.85 -9.77
CA LYS A 86 12.83 -4.51 -10.24
C LYS A 86 12.62 -3.58 -9.06
N GLN A 87 12.97 -2.32 -9.27
CA GLN A 87 12.76 -1.24 -8.33
C GLN A 87 11.81 -0.21 -8.96
N ASN A 88 10.85 0.27 -8.20
CA ASN A 88 9.88 1.27 -8.64
C ASN A 88 9.47 2.16 -7.46
N ASP A 89 9.47 3.46 -7.68
CA ASP A 89 9.15 4.48 -6.68
C ASP A 89 7.64 4.59 -6.40
N THR A 90 6.79 4.10 -7.30
CA THR A 90 5.34 4.07 -7.09
C THR A 90 4.85 2.85 -6.32
N TRP A 91 5.71 1.85 -6.12
CA TRP A 91 5.34 0.65 -5.39
C TRP A 91 5.42 0.87 -3.88
N LEU A 92 4.35 0.45 -3.20
CA LEU A 92 4.23 0.49 -1.75
C LEU A 92 4.36 -0.90 -1.13
N TYR A 93 4.13 -1.95 -1.91
CA TYR A 93 4.19 -3.33 -1.45
C TYR A 93 4.76 -4.25 -2.53
N CYS A 94 5.29 -5.41 -2.13
CA CYS A 94 5.53 -6.52 -3.02
C CYS A 94 4.49 -7.61 -2.80
N SER A 95 4.12 -8.32 -3.86
CA SER A 95 3.14 -9.39 -3.88
C SER A 95 3.76 -10.72 -4.30
N LEU A 96 3.28 -11.79 -3.68
CA LEU A 96 3.52 -13.18 -4.06
C LEU A 96 2.19 -13.92 -4.18
N VAL A 97 1.96 -14.50 -5.35
CA VAL A 97 0.96 -15.54 -5.57
C VAL A 97 1.73 -16.86 -5.67
N PRO A 98 1.54 -17.81 -4.75
CA PRO A 98 2.26 -19.07 -4.78
C PRO A 98 1.83 -19.92 -5.98
N ALA A 99 2.71 -20.83 -6.39
CA ALA A 99 2.35 -21.85 -7.38
C ALA A 99 1.27 -22.77 -6.81
N THR A 100 0.26 -23.10 -7.60
CA THR A 100 -0.85 -23.97 -7.20
C THR A 100 -1.04 -25.11 -8.18
N MET A 101 -1.59 -26.23 -7.71
CA MET A 101 -1.99 -27.35 -8.56
C MET A 101 -3.49 -27.21 -8.87
N VAL A 102 -3.86 -27.19 -10.15
CA VAL A 102 -5.27 -27.20 -10.57
C VAL A 102 -5.45 -28.38 -11.52
N ARG A 103 -6.23 -29.38 -11.10
CA ARG A 103 -6.53 -30.58 -11.92
C ARG A 103 -5.27 -31.21 -12.54
N ASP A 104 -4.27 -31.46 -11.70
CA ASP A 104 -2.95 -32.03 -12.03
C ASP A 104 -1.99 -31.14 -12.83
N ASP A 105 -2.44 -29.97 -13.30
CA ASP A 105 -1.56 -28.97 -13.92
C ASP A 105 -0.96 -28.04 -12.87
N LYS A 106 0.36 -27.86 -12.94
CA LYS A 106 1.09 -26.91 -12.11
C LYS A 106 0.94 -25.51 -12.70
N ILE A 107 0.18 -24.66 -12.01
CA ILE A 107 0.13 -23.22 -12.28
C ILE A 107 1.33 -22.58 -11.58
N ASN A 108 2.18 -21.92 -12.36
CA ASN A 108 3.34 -21.22 -11.83
C ASN A 108 2.88 -20.05 -10.95
N GLY A 109 3.57 -19.85 -9.83
CA GLY A 109 3.38 -18.68 -8.99
C GLY A 109 3.88 -17.42 -9.70
N THR A 110 3.36 -16.27 -9.27
CA THR A 110 3.72 -14.96 -9.81
C THR A 110 4.14 -14.02 -8.71
N ARG A 111 5.10 -13.16 -9.03
CA ARG A 111 5.63 -12.14 -8.13
C ARG A 111 5.57 -10.81 -8.84
N PHE A 112 5.16 -9.76 -8.13
CA PHE A 112 5.06 -8.43 -8.71
C PHE A 112 5.02 -7.35 -7.64
N GLY A 113 5.34 -6.11 -8.01
CA GLY A 113 5.17 -4.94 -7.16
C GLY A 113 3.75 -4.38 -7.24
N LEU A 114 3.28 -3.80 -6.14
CA LEU A 114 1.96 -3.20 -5.99
C LEU A 114 2.10 -1.70 -5.70
N GLY A 115 1.37 -0.91 -6.46
CA GLY A 115 1.20 0.53 -6.28
C GLY A 115 -0.24 0.96 -6.55
N PRO A 116 -0.54 2.27 -6.42
CA PRO A 116 -1.88 2.80 -6.66
C PRO A 116 -2.43 2.53 -8.06
N ASP A 117 -1.54 2.33 -9.04
CA ASP A 117 -1.92 2.13 -10.44
C ASP A 117 -2.42 0.71 -10.76
N ASN A 118 -2.06 -0.28 -9.94
CA ASN A 118 -2.34 -1.69 -10.23
C ASN A 118 -3.06 -2.45 -9.10
N ASP A 119 -3.30 -1.83 -7.94
CA ASP A 119 -4.07 -2.45 -6.85
C ASP A 119 -4.71 -1.43 -5.90
N GLY A 120 -5.71 -1.86 -5.14
CA GLY A 120 -6.36 -1.11 -4.07
C GLY A 120 -5.50 -1.04 -2.81
N VAL A 121 -4.36 -0.36 -2.88
CA VAL A 121 -3.32 -0.32 -1.84
C VAL A 121 -3.81 0.12 -0.45
N GLU A 122 -4.91 0.88 -0.38
CA GLU A 122 -5.49 1.35 0.88
C GLU A 122 -6.01 0.21 1.76
N ALA A 123 -6.40 -0.93 1.16
CA ALA A 123 -6.83 -2.10 1.93
C ALA A 123 -5.71 -2.66 2.83
N TYR A 124 -4.45 -2.53 2.42
CA TYR A 124 -3.30 -3.04 3.17
C TYR A 124 -2.81 -2.06 4.23
N LYS A 125 -3.04 -0.77 4.03
CA LYS A 125 -2.51 0.30 4.86
C LYS A 125 -2.94 0.19 6.31
N ALA A 126 -4.18 -0.22 6.57
CA ALA A 126 -4.66 -0.44 7.93
C ALA A 126 -3.90 -1.57 8.63
N ALA A 127 -3.67 -2.70 7.94
CA ALA A 127 -2.97 -3.85 8.50
C ALA A 127 -1.48 -3.54 8.78
N PHE A 128 -0.79 -2.90 7.83
CA PHE A 128 0.62 -2.51 8.02
C PHE A 128 0.80 -1.29 8.93
N GLY A 129 -0.26 -0.50 9.11
CA GLY A 129 -0.30 0.64 10.04
C GLY A 129 -0.44 0.23 11.50
N MET A 130 -0.76 -1.03 11.79
CA MET A 130 -0.72 -1.60 13.14
C MET A 130 0.74 -1.78 13.58
N ASN A 131 1.35 -0.69 14.06
CA ASN A 131 2.65 -0.71 14.71
C ASN A 131 2.47 -0.46 16.20
N GLU A 132 2.52 -1.52 16.99
CA GLU A 132 2.74 -1.43 18.43
C GLU A 132 4.24 -1.56 18.71
N SER A 133 4.73 -1.04 19.83
CA SER A 133 6.17 -1.08 20.16
C SER A 133 6.75 -2.50 20.27
N GLN A 134 5.88 -3.52 20.40
CA GLN A 134 6.26 -4.90 20.65
C GLN A 134 6.12 -5.81 19.43
N TYR A 135 5.32 -5.43 18.43
CA TYR A 135 5.11 -6.25 17.23
C TYR A 135 4.78 -5.39 16.01
N ARG A 136 5.24 -5.87 14.85
CA ARG A 136 5.00 -5.26 13.55
C ARG A 136 4.48 -6.32 12.58
N VAL A 137 3.48 -5.96 11.79
CA VAL A 137 3.03 -6.80 10.67
C VAL A 137 4.05 -6.72 9.55
N LEU A 138 4.66 -7.86 9.20
CA LEU A 138 5.64 -7.96 8.11
C LEU A 138 4.98 -8.35 6.78
N THR A 139 3.93 -9.16 6.87
CA THR A 139 3.29 -9.81 5.73
C THR A 139 1.81 -10.00 6.03
N VAL A 140 0.96 -9.79 5.02
CA VAL A 140 -0.48 -10.07 5.05
C VAL A 140 -0.79 -11.03 3.93
N CYS A 141 -1.43 -12.16 4.23
CA CYS A 141 -1.91 -13.11 3.23
C CYS A 141 -3.43 -13.11 3.17
N ILE A 142 -3.97 -13.05 1.96
CA ILE A 142 -5.40 -12.88 1.69
C ILE A 142 -5.85 -14.01 0.76
N TYR A 143 -6.98 -14.62 1.11
CA TYR A 143 -7.70 -15.54 0.26
C TYR A 143 -8.88 -14.81 -0.36
N GLU A 144 -8.83 -14.62 -1.67
CA GLU A 144 -9.76 -13.77 -2.41
C GLU A 144 -10.66 -14.61 -3.30
N ARG A 145 -11.89 -14.14 -3.44
CA ARG A 145 -12.91 -14.73 -4.31
C ARG A 145 -13.19 -13.76 -5.44
N TYR A 146 -12.87 -14.17 -6.66
CA TYR A 146 -13.15 -13.43 -7.87
C TYR A 146 -14.38 -14.03 -8.56
N ASP A 147 -15.39 -13.20 -8.85
CA ASP A 147 -16.53 -13.62 -9.67
C ASP A 147 -16.43 -12.95 -11.05
N PHE A 148 -15.99 -13.72 -12.04
CA PHE A 148 -15.85 -13.26 -13.42
C PHE A 148 -17.16 -13.34 -14.22
N SER A 149 -18.25 -13.84 -13.63
CA SER A 149 -19.50 -14.09 -14.35
C SER A 149 -20.03 -12.83 -15.06
N ARG A 150 -19.89 -11.66 -14.42
CA ARG A 150 -20.33 -10.37 -14.99
C ARG A 150 -19.56 -9.99 -16.25
N PHE A 151 -18.25 -10.24 -16.27
CA PHE A 151 -17.39 -9.92 -17.41
C PHE A 151 -17.62 -10.88 -18.58
N LEU A 152 -18.01 -12.12 -18.28
CA LEU A 152 -18.28 -13.15 -19.28
C LEU A 152 -19.74 -13.22 -19.74
N GLY A 153 -20.64 -12.36 -19.21
CA GLY A 153 -22.06 -12.40 -19.54
C GLY A 153 -22.79 -13.66 -19.01
N LEU A 154 -22.24 -14.32 -17.99
CA LEU A 154 -22.81 -15.49 -17.34
C LEU A 154 -23.68 -15.09 -16.14
N LYS A 155 -24.49 -16.05 -15.65
CA LYS A 155 -25.24 -15.86 -14.40
C LYS A 155 -24.26 -15.65 -13.23
N PRO A 156 -24.60 -14.82 -12.22
CA PRO A 156 -23.75 -14.63 -11.03
C PRO A 156 -23.29 -15.96 -10.43
N ASP A 157 -22.09 -15.97 -9.86
CA ASP A 157 -21.50 -17.14 -9.20
C ASP A 157 -21.23 -18.36 -10.11
N THR A 158 -21.28 -18.21 -11.44
CA THR A 158 -21.01 -19.31 -12.39
C THR A 158 -19.52 -19.45 -12.72
N ALA A 159 -18.79 -18.34 -12.75
CA ALA A 159 -17.35 -18.28 -13.03
C ALA A 159 -16.59 -17.71 -11.83
N VAL A 160 -16.64 -18.45 -10.71
CA VAL A 160 -15.95 -18.08 -9.47
C VAL A 160 -14.59 -18.73 -9.43
N GLU A 161 -13.56 -17.92 -9.22
CA GLU A 161 -12.20 -18.36 -8.95
C GLU A 161 -11.73 -17.86 -7.60
N PHE A 162 -10.78 -18.58 -7.03
CA PHE A 162 -10.16 -18.21 -5.78
C PHE A 162 -8.66 -18.04 -5.98
N ALA A 163 -8.12 -16.97 -5.42
CA ALA A 163 -6.68 -16.73 -5.42
C ALA A 163 -6.20 -16.55 -4.00
N PHE A 164 -5.02 -17.09 -3.72
CA PHE A 164 -4.30 -16.81 -2.48
C PHE A 164 -3.13 -15.90 -2.84
N ARG A 165 -3.02 -14.74 -2.20
CA ARG A 165 -1.90 -13.81 -2.40
C ARG A 165 -1.37 -13.31 -1.07
N CYS A 166 -0.08 -13.11 -1.00
CA CYS A 166 0.55 -12.46 0.13
C CYS A 166 1.22 -11.16 -0.28
N VAL A 167 1.15 -10.18 0.61
CA VAL A 167 1.62 -8.81 0.43
C VAL A 167 2.56 -8.47 1.57
N CYS A 168 3.63 -7.71 1.29
CA CYS A 168 4.63 -7.30 2.26
C CYS A 168 5.25 -5.95 1.86
N ASN A 169 5.79 -5.19 2.83
CA ASN A 169 6.17 -3.78 2.65
C ASN A 169 7.67 -3.50 2.82
N TYR A 170 8.53 -4.45 2.45
CA TYR A 170 9.97 -4.32 2.55
C TYR A 170 10.67 -4.98 1.35
N ASP A 171 11.92 -4.61 1.09
CA ASP A 171 12.62 -5.05 -0.10
C ASP A 171 12.71 -6.57 -0.23
N LEU A 172 12.45 -7.05 -1.45
CA LEU A 172 12.58 -8.44 -1.87
C LEU A 172 11.78 -9.42 -1.01
N CYS A 173 10.79 -8.92 -0.26
CA CYS A 173 10.02 -9.72 0.69
C CYS A 173 9.24 -10.85 0.02
N ASN A 174 8.83 -10.65 -1.25
CA ASN A 174 8.09 -11.61 -2.06
C ASN A 174 8.94 -12.76 -2.65
N SER A 175 10.07 -13.08 -2.02
CA SER A 175 10.89 -14.25 -2.36
C SER A 175 10.16 -15.56 -2.01
N GLU A 176 10.38 -16.62 -2.79
CA GLU A 176 9.77 -17.95 -2.50
C GLU A 176 10.22 -18.51 -1.16
N GLY A 177 11.51 -18.33 -0.83
CA GLY A 177 12.12 -18.86 0.37
C GLY A 177 11.55 -18.26 1.65
N THR A 178 11.06 -17.02 1.59
CA THR A 178 10.41 -16.34 2.72
C THR A 178 9.03 -16.95 3.03
N PHE A 179 8.35 -17.46 2.01
CA PHE A 179 6.92 -17.77 2.08
C PHE A 179 6.61 -19.27 2.17
N TYR A 180 7.41 -20.11 1.53
CA TYR A 180 7.18 -21.57 1.57
C TYR A 180 7.13 -22.15 3.00
N PRO A 181 8.02 -21.75 3.94
CA PRO A 181 7.94 -22.23 5.32
C PRO A 181 6.64 -21.82 6.02
N PHE A 182 6.16 -20.59 5.81
CA PHE A 182 4.91 -20.10 6.38
C PHE A 182 3.69 -20.85 5.86
N LEU A 183 3.63 -21.08 4.54
CA LEU A 183 2.54 -21.87 3.91
C LEU A 183 2.55 -23.32 4.36
N LYS A 184 3.74 -23.90 4.56
CA LYS A 184 3.88 -25.26 5.08
C LYS A 184 3.27 -25.39 6.48
N THR A 185 3.56 -24.44 7.37
CA THR A 185 2.99 -24.41 8.73
C THR A 185 1.47 -24.30 8.71
N LEU A 186 0.89 -23.42 7.86
CA LEU A 186 -0.57 -23.30 7.74
C LEU A 186 -1.24 -24.59 7.26
N ASN A 187 -0.63 -25.27 6.28
CA ASN A 187 -1.15 -26.56 5.82
C ASN A 187 -1.15 -27.59 6.95
N GLU A 188 -0.06 -27.70 7.72
CA GLU A 188 0.06 -28.62 8.84
C GLU A 188 -0.96 -28.33 9.96
N GLU A 189 -1.22 -27.07 10.28
CA GLU A 189 -2.20 -26.67 11.30
C GLU A 189 -3.66 -26.84 10.85
N SER A 190 -3.95 -26.65 9.55
CA SER A 190 -5.30 -26.83 8.99
C SER A 190 -5.80 -28.28 9.04
N TYR A 191 -4.89 -29.26 9.16
CA TYR A 191 -5.24 -30.67 9.40
C TYR A 191 -5.59 -30.98 10.87
N VAL A 192 -5.34 -30.06 11.81
CA VAL A 192 -5.60 -30.27 13.25
C VAL A 192 -7.06 -29.95 13.63
N VAL A 193 -7.86 -29.37 12.73
CA VAL A 193 -9.33 -29.25 12.93
C VAL A 193 -10.03 -30.52 12.43
N LYS A 194 -9.75 -31.65 13.08
CA LYS A 194 -10.62 -32.82 13.13
C LYS A 194 -10.83 -33.17 14.59
N ASN A 195 -11.90 -32.63 15.17
CA ASN A 195 -12.60 -33.20 16.32
C ASN A 195 -14.08 -32.84 16.20
#